data_AF-A0A5C6USE9-F1
#
_entry.id   AF-A0A5C6USE9-F1
#
_cell.length_a   1.000
_cell.length_b   1.000
_cell.length_c   1.000
_cell.angle_alpha   90.00
_cell.angle_beta   90.00
_cell.angle_gamma   90.00
#
_symmetry.space_group_name_H-M   'P 1'
#
loop_
_entity.id
_entity.type
_entity.pdbx_description
1 polymer ?
#
loop_
_entity_poly.entity_id
_entity_poly.type
_entity_poly.pdbx_seq_one_letter_code
_entity_poly.pdbx_strand_id
1 'polypeptide(L)'
;MRMRTYKRWRGLLTSALALTLSTSACSGDDDGQEQPLLGVGEACTDDASCESTLCLSDLQHCAATCASTSECEGSDVCEDGFCVAADYCDEGFGPGCAPAECDPECGDNARCESLAEGGASCVCDTGFEGDGFTCLPEGSDLCESDNGGCGDPDESRCTVVTIEGAPAVECLPVNPCDEDNGGCGDPDTFFCTNPEPFVAACGRINPCDEDNGGCGDPAYNTCTNTAPGDVACEALDACESNNGGCGLEYDYACVPNPGAEPGCWFIGVCEESLVIDASMEAVIRAEEPDTPHDNVWTLVNPAGFSTDFNGSGLLIDAVGETHSLYSFDIDPGDYNLDDLWRVSLEQVTLLWDHDPGLPTTLETRRVSNAWTAGVDGANDVTWNTRPDELSDALSFSRIDPAGGGTQSLSDPSRKMADMLTPELAQGESRRVSLSSISNGPAVVFYSRGVSNPMLRPRLDLRFLTCDHIRPAPVASASVSRLEPAQTYTPGEGLLVDGDRNEAFLRFELQIPSGATITNARLELTTDEMSDEGQPSEFIVDTSTEDAWDEAAITWDTRPAAQNTELGRFTLDPARLAEAPETVGVETFELTEAVRESVAAGGLITLRIAAEGDASARFFDRSAASYQQPVLRVIYE
;
A
#
# COMPACT_ATOMS: atom_id res chain seq x y z
N MET A 1 17.95 5.04 16.68
CA MET A 1 16.91 4.15 17.26
C MET A 1 16.99 4.07 18.78
N ARG A 2 16.12 4.80 19.51
CA ARG A 2 15.79 4.56 20.92
C ARG A 2 14.27 4.37 21.01
N MET A 3 13.82 3.13 21.15
CA MET A 3 12.40 2.79 21.35
C MET A 3 11.90 3.28 22.71
N ARG A 4 10.90 4.16 22.71
CA ARG A 4 10.05 4.44 23.88
C ARG A 4 8.85 3.49 23.87
N THR A 5 8.82 2.56 24.82
CA THR A 5 7.73 1.60 25.03
C THR A 5 6.49 2.27 25.64
N TYR A 6 5.35 2.23 24.93
CA TYR A 6 4.03 2.48 25.53
C TYR A 6 3.39 1.14 25.95
N LYS A 7 3.13 1.01 27.26
CA LYS A 7 2.41 -0.11 27.89
C LYS A 7 0.96 0.32 28.15
N ARG A 8 -0.04 -0.32 27.53
CA ARG A 8 -1.42 -0.37 28.06
C ARG A 8 -2.11 -1.73 27.81
N TRP A 9 -2.18 -2.48 28.90
CA TRP A 9 -3.27 -3.34 29.42
C TRP A 9 -4.28 -3.96 28.43
N ARG A 10 -4.20 -5.28 28.26
CA ARG A 10 -5.28 -6.18 27.79
C ARG A 10 -6.12 -6.66 28.98
N GLY A 11 -7.44 -6.44 28.91
CA GLY A 11 -8.44 -7.13 29.73
C GLY A 11 -9.03 -8.30 28.95
N LEU A 12 -8.91 -9.51 29.51
CA LEU A 12 -9.50 -10.76 29.02
C LEU A 12 -11.00 -10.81 29.37
N LEU A 13 -11.85 -11.16 28.40
CA LEU A 13 -13.21 -11.67 28.62
C LEU A 13 -13.42 -12.86 27.68
N THR A 14 -13.31 -14.05 28.26
CA THR A 14 -13.65 -15.35 27.67
C THR A 14 -15.13 -15.64 27.90
N SER A 15 -15.90 -15.84 26.82
CA SER A 15 -17.24 -16.44 26.87
C SER A 15 -17.26 -17.65 25.94
N ALA A 16 -17.39 -18.83 26.55
CA ALA A 16 -17.55 -20.10 25.87
C ALA A 16 -19.03 -20.30 25.48
N LEU A 17 -19.29 -20.62 24.21
CA LEU A 17 -20.60 -21.03 23.72
C LEU A 17 -20.55 -22.54 23.45
N ALA A 18 -21.37 -23.29 24.19
CA ALA A 18 -21.51 -24.74 24.07
C ALA A 18 -22.59 -25.08 23.01
N LEU A 19 -22.24 -25.92 22.05
CA LEU A 19 -23.16 -26.53 21.08
C LEU A 19 -23.66 -27.87 21.66
N THR A 20 -24.97 -28.01 21.82
CA THR A 20 -25.64 -29.27 22.20
C THR A 20 -26.15 -30.00 20.96
N LEU A 21 -25.71 -31.25 20.79
CA LEU A 21 -26.26 -32.24 19.85
C LEU A 21 -27.49 -32.93 20.46
N SER A 22 -28.55 -33.09 19.67
CA SER A 22 -29.77 -33.82 20.01
C SER A 22 -29.85 -35.13 19.22
N THR A 23 -30.03 -36.26 19.92
CA THR A 23 -30.38 -37.56 19.35
C THR A 23 -31.69 -38.10 19.95
N SER A 24 -32.58 -38.51 19.03
CA SER A 24 -33.60 -39.57 19.06
C SER A 24 -34.32 -39.98 20.37
N ALA A 25 -35.66 -39.94 20.34
CA ALA A 25 -36.53 -40.84 21.08
C ALA A 25 -37.89 -41.03 20.35
N CYS A 26 -38.25 -42.27 20.04
CA CYS A 26 -39.62 -42.72 19.80
C CYS A 26 -39.90 -43.88 20.76
N SER A 27 -40.99 -43.77 21.51
CA SER A 27 -41.46 -44.71 22.53
C SER A 27 -42.56 -45.61 21.97
N GLY A 28 -42.63 -46.86 22.44
CA GLY A 28 -43.76 -47.76 22.27
C GLY A 28 -43.68 -48.89 23.31
N ASP A 29 -44.52 -48.79 24.34
CA ASP A 29 -44.72 -49.80 25.40
C ASP A 29 -45.70 -50.88 24.90
N ASP A 30 -45.40 -52.17 25.13
CA ASP A 30 -46.38 -53.27 25.05
C ASP A 30 -46.05 -54.34 26.12
N ASP A 31 -46.73 -54.25 27.28
CA ASP A 31 -46.64 -55.19 28.40
C ASP A 31 -47.60 -56.39 28.15
N GLY A 32 -47.12 -57.40 27.45
CA GLY A 32 -47.76 -58.72 27.37
C GLY A 32 -47.10 -59.71 28.33
N GLN A 33 -47.80 -60.17 29.37
CA GLN A 33 -47.27 -61.17 30.30
C GLN A 33 -47.12 -62.53 29.58
N GLU A 34 -45.87 -62.99 29.42
CA GLU A 34 -45.52 -64.29 28.85
C GLU A 34 -46.05 -65.44 29.71
N GLN A 35 -46.74 -66.40 29.08
CA GLN A 35 -47.06 -67.68 29.71
C GLN A 35 -45.79 -68.55 29.74
N PRO A 36 -45.52 -69.31 30.82
CA PRO A 36 -44.34 -70.16 30.88
C PRO A 36 -44.42 -71.27 29.81
N LEU A 37 -43.34 -71.43 29.05
CA LEU A 37 -43.20 -72.45 28.01
C LEU A 37 -43.22 -73.87 28.60
N LEU A 38 -43.76 -74.82 27.85
CA LEU A 38 -43.89 -76.23 28.20
C LEU A 38 -42.55 -76.96 28.05
N GLY A 39 -42.21 -77.80 29.03
CA GLY A 39 -40.97 -78.58 29.04
C GLY A 39 -41.00 -79.79 28.10
N VAL A 40 -39.84 -80.40 27.88
CA VAL A 40 -39.67 -81.60 27.04
C VAL A 40 -40.63 -82.72 27.45
N GLY A 41 -41.36 -83.28 26.48
CA GLY A 41 -42.35 -84.34 26.69
C GLY A 41 -43.69 -83.88 27.26
N GLU A 42 -43.87 -82.58 27.57
CA GLU A 42 -45.19 -82.04 27.93
C GLU A 42 -46.08 -81.89 26.70
N ALA A 43 -47.39 -82.00 26.91
CA ALA A 43 -48.35 -82.03 25.80
C ALA A 43 -48.53 -80.63 25.20
N CYS A 44 -48.34 -80.50 23.88
CA CYS A 44 -48.38 -79.23 23.16
C CYS A 44 -49.38 -79.28 22.00
N THR A 45 -49.84 -78.10 21.57
CA THR A 45 -50.73 -77.94 20.41
C THR A 45 -50.11 -77.14 19.28
N ASP A 46 -49.01 -76.44 19.56
CA ASP A 46 -48.25 -75.63 18.62
C ASP A 46 -46.81 -75.46 19.14
N ASP A 47 -45.91 -75.16 18.22
CA ASP A 47 -44.47 -75.00 18.44
C ASP A 47 -44.13 -73.90 19.44
N ALA A 48 -44.87 -72.79 19.40
CA ALA A 48 -44.64 -71.62 20.24
C ALA A 48 -44.91 -71.89 21.72
N SER A 49 -45.66 -72.95 22.04
CA SER A 49 -45.94 -73.36 23.41
C SER A 49 -44.81 -74.18 24.05
N CYS A 50 -43.84 -74.68 23.27
CA CYS A 50 -42.74 -75.52 23.74
C CYS A 50 -41.47 -74.71 24.02
N GLU A 51 -40.74 -75.04 25.08
CA GLU A 51 -39.42 -74.45 25.35
C GLU A 51 -38.41 -74.80 24.25
N SER A 52 -38.55 -75.99 23.64
CA SER A 52 -37.77 -76.40 22.48
C SER A 52 -38.20 -75.70 21.18
N THR A 53 -39.28 -74.92 21.18
CA THR A 53 -39.87 -74.31 19.98
C THR A 53 -40.34 -75.30 18.90
N LEU A 54 -40.45 -76.59 19.23
CA LEU A 54 -40.97 -77.61 18.31
C LEU A 54 -41.93 -78.56 19.04
N CYS A 55 -43.17 -78.59 18.57
CA CYS A 55 -44.20 -79.53 18.97
C CYS A 55 -44.31 -80.62 17.92
N LEU A 56 -44.02 -81.87 18.28
CA LEU A 56 -44.17 -82.99 17.36
C LEU A 56 -45.66 -83.25 17.17
N SER A 57 -46.23 -82.63 16.14
CA SER A 57 -47.66 -82.60 15.77
C SER A 57 -48.36 -83.96 15.92
N ASP A 58 -47.73 -85.03 15.43
CA ASP A 58 -48.25 -86.41 15.46
C ASP A 58 -48.26 -87.05 16.85
N LEU A 59 -47.35 -86.62 17.73
CA LEU A 59 -47.22 -87.13 19.10
C LEU A 59 -47.85 -86.19 20.14
N GLN A 60 -48.12 -84.94 19.77
CA GLN A 60 -48.59 -83.84 20.63
C GLN A 60 -47.70 -83.61 21.86
N HIS A 61 -46.38 -83.74 21.72
CA HIS A 61 -45.42 -83.52 22.80
C HIS A 61 -44.25 -82.64 22.34
N CYS A 62 -43.72 -81.80 23.23
CA CYS A 62 -42.56 -80.96 22.94
C CYS A 62 -41.30 -81.80 22.71
N ALA A 63 -40.63 -81.59 21.58
CA ALA A 63 -39.42 -82.32 21.20
C ALA A 63 -38.27 -82.06 22.18
N ALA A 64 -37.44 -83.06 22.45
CA ALA A 64 -36.17 -82.86 23.14
C ALA A 64 -35.14 -82.23 22.20
N THR A 65 -34.32 -81.32 22.70
CA THR A 65 -33.19 -80.79 21.93
C THR A 65 -31.96 -81.69 22.09
N CYS A 66 -31.11 -81.70 21.08
CA CYS A 66 -29.88 -82.49 21.03
C CYS A 66 -28.80 -81.75 20.26
N ALA A 67 -27.54 -82.01 20.56
CA ALA A 67 -26.40 -81.63 19.72
C ALA A 67 -25.92 -82.81 18.86
N SER A 68 -26.30 -84.04 19.21
CA SER A 68 -26.00 -85.25 18.43
C SER A 68 -26.98 -86.39 18.72
N THR A 69 -27.10 -87.34 17.79
CA THR A 69 -27.99 -88.52 17.90
C THR A 69 -27.76 -89.34 19.17
N SER A 70 -26.54 -89.37 19.72
CA SER A 70 -26.26 -90.11 20.96
C SER A 70 -26.89 -89.51 22.22
N GLU A 71 -27.42 -88.29 22.14
CA GLU A 71 -28.09 -87.60 23.25
C GLU A 71 -29.61 -87.87 23.27
N CYS A 72 -30.15 -88.46 22.20
CA CYS A 72 -31.55 -88.82 22.10
C CYS A 72 -31.84 -90.15 22.80
N GLU A 73 -32.98 -90.24 23.49
CA GLU A 73 -33.38 -91.48 24.15
C GLU A 73 -33.97 -92.47 23.13
N GLY A 74 -33.48 -93.71 23.14
CA GLY A 74 -34.04 -94.78 22.33
C GLY A 74 -33.50 -94.84 20.90
N SER A 75 -34.40 -94.93 19.91
CA SER A 75 -34.08 -95.07 18.48
C SER A 75 -34.18 -93.76 17.70
N ASP A 76 -34.35 -92.65 18.39
CA ASP A 76 -34.50 -91.33 17.79
C ASP A 76 -33.15 -90.82 17.27
N VAL A 77 -33.21 -89.95 16.27
CA VAL A 77 -32.05 -89.32 15.63
C VAL A 77 -32.12 -87.81 15.85
N CYS A 78 -30.95 -87.20 15.99
CA CYS A 78 -30.86 -85.76 16.13
C CYS A 78 -30.87 -85.14 14.74
N GLU A 79 -31.98 -84.50 14.38
CA GLU A 79 -32.15 -83.75 13.13
C GLU A 79 -32.35 -82.28 13.48
N ASP A 80 -31.51 -81.40 12.92
CA ASP A 80 -31.52 -79.95 13.16
C ASP A 80 -31.64 -79.52 14.63
N GLY A 81 -31.03 -80.32 15.51
CA GLY A 81 -30.97 -80.04 16.94
C GLY A 81 -32.15 -80.58 17.75
N PHE A 82 -33.01 -81.40 17.15
CA PHE A 82 -34.15 -82.04 17.81
C PHE A 82 -34.10 -83.57 17.71
N CYS A 83 -34.46 -84.25 18.79
CA CYS A 83 -34.62 -85.69 18.80
C CYS A 83 -35.96 -86.05 18.16
N VAL A 84 -35.91 -86.62 16.96
CA VAL A 84 -37.09 -87.07 16.22
C VAL A 84 -36.93 -88.53 15.81
N ALA A 85 -38.02 -89.24 15.55
CA ALA A 85 -37.94 -90.60 15.04
C ALA A 85 -37.23 -90.63 13.67
N ALA A 86 -36.44 -91.67 13.39
CA ALA A 86 -35.65 -91.77 12.16
C ALA A 86 -36.49 -91.83 10.86
N ASP A 87 -37.78 -92.11 10.97
CA ASP A 87 -38.76 -92.10 9.89
C ASP A 87 -39.75 -90.93 9.99
N TYR A 88 -39.52 -89.98 10.89
CA TYR A 88 -40.34 -88.77 11.02
C TYR A 88 -40.21 -87.92 9.76
N CYS A 89 -41.35 -87.55 9.19
CA CYS A 89 -41.47 -86.60 8.10
C CYS A 89 -42.82 -85.91 8.23
N ASP A 90 -42.81 -84.66 8.68
CA ASP A 90 -43.99 -83.80 8.71
C ASP A 90 -43.68 -82.48 8.02
N GLU A 91 -44.54 -82.06 7.10
CA GLU A 91 -44.39 -80.86 6.25
C GLU A 91 -42.99 -80.66 5.62
N GLY A 92 -42.26 -81.74 5.34
CA GLY A 92 -40.92 -81.68 4.74
C GLY A 92 -39.77 -81.56 5.75
N PHE A 93 -40.07 -81.53 7.05
CA PHE A 93 -39.11 -81.57 8.13
C PHE A 93 -38.99 -82.99 8.71
N GLY A 94 -37.76 -83.49 8.74
CA GLY A 94 -37.41 -84.79 9.30
C GLY A 94 -36.59 -85.65 8.33
N PRO A 95 -35.78 -86.58 8.88
CA PRO A 95 -34.83 -87.38 8.10
C PRO A 95 -35.50 -88.29 7.06
N GLY A 96 -36.83 -88.46 7.12
CA GLY A 96 -37.61 -89.21 6.13
C GLY A 96 -37.99 -88.46 4.84
N CYS A 97 -37.69 -87.16 4.70
CA CYS A 97 -38.31 -86.30 3.67
C CYS A 97 -37.56 -86.10 2.33
N ALA A 98 -36.48 -86.83 2.00
CA ALA A 98 -35.70 -86.56 0.78
C ALA A 98 -36.37 -87.03 -0.55
N PRO A 99 -36.56 -86.16 -1.58
CA PRO A 99 -36.98 -86.57 -2.93
C PRO A 99 -35.79 -87.00 -3.81
N ALA A 100 -36.03 -87.91 -4.76
CA ALA A 100 -34.98 -88.63 -5.49
C ALA A 100 -34.59 -88.05 -6.88
N GLU A 101 -35.07 -86.88 -7.31
CA GLU A 101 -34.87 -86.35 -8.69
C GLU A 101 -34.70 -84.80 -8.72
N CYS A 102 -33.95 -84.25 -9.71
CA CYS A 102 -33.85 -82.79 -9.98
C CYS A 102 -35.17 -82.30 -10.63
N ASP A 103 -35.94 -81.47 -9.93
CA ASP A 103 -37.09 -80.75 -10.49
C ASP A 103 -36.98 -79.25 -10.09
N PRO A 104 -36.92 -78.29 -11.04
CA PRO A 104 -37.06 -78.43 -12.50
C PRO A 104 -35.81 -78.94 -13.24
N GLU A 105 -36.00 -79.35 -14.51
CA GLU A 105 -34.92 -79.80 -15.42
C GLU A 105 -33.83 -78.72 -15.61
N CYS A 106 -32.56 -79.14 -15.63
CA CYS A 106 -31.40 -78.25 -15.82
C CYS A 106 -31.40 -77.59 -17.21
N GLY A 107 -30.71 -76.45 -17.32
CA GLY A 107 -30.60 -75.70 -18.58
C GLY A 107 -29.82 -76.43 -19.68
N ASP A 108 -29.94 -75.94 -20.92
CA ASP A 108 -29.16 -76.46 -22.05
C ASP A 108 -27.65 -76.33 -21.75
N ASN A 109 -26.90 -77.42 -21.94
CA ASN A 109 -25.48 -77.56 -21.58
C ASN A 109 -25.19 -77.55 -20.07
N ALA A 110 -26.15 -78.00 -19.26
CA ALA A 110 -25.95 -78.38 -17.87
C ALA A 110 -26.35 -79.83 -17.62
N ARG A 111 -25.79 -80.44 -16.58
CA ARG A 111 -26.16 -81.78 -16.11
C ARG A 111 -26.55 -81.78 -14.64
N CYS A 112 -27.54 -82.60 -14.30
CA CYS A 112 -27.98 -82.83 -12.92
C CYS A 112 -27.01 -83.80 -12.22
N GLU A 113 -26.40 -83.35 -11.12
CA GLU A 113 -25.58 -84.18 -10.24
C GLU A 113 -26.31 -84.37 -8.89
N SER A 114 -26.49 -85.63 -8.46
CA SER A 114 -27.11 -85.97 -7.18
C SER A 114 -26.07 -85.87 -6.06
N LEU A 115 -26.26 -84.98 -5.09
CA LEU A 115 -25.36 -84.88 -3.94
C LEU A 115 -25.89 -85.78 -2.81
N ALA A 116 -25.00 -86.60 -2.25
CA ALA A 116 -25.34 -87.65 -1.27
C ALA A 116 -25.96 -87.12 0.04
N GLU A 117 -25.91 -85.81 0.29
CA GLU A 117 -26.34 -85.19 1.56
C GLU A 117 -27.17 -83.92 1.37
N GLY A 118 -27.66 -83.58 0.16
CA GLY A 118 -28.33 -82.28 -0.05
C GLY A 118 -29.29 -82.18 -1.24
N GLY A 119 -29.72 -83.29 -1.83
CA GLY A 119 -30.55 -83.26 -3.05
C GLY A 119 -29.73 -83.04 -4.32
N ALA A 120 -30.44 -82.90 -5.45
CA ALA A 120 -29.82 -82.89 -6.78
C ALA A 120 -29.62 -81.44 -7.30
N SER A 121 -28.48 -81.15 -7.92
CA SER A 121 -28.05 -79.79 -8.34
C SER A 121 -27.57 -79.77 -9.80
N CYS A 122 -27.84 -78.70 -10.53
CA CYS A 122 -27.43 -78.52 -11.93
C CYS A 122 -26.04 -77.90 -12.04
N VAL A 123 -25.16 -78.49 -12.86
CA VAL A 123 -23.79 -78.00 -13.09
C VAL A 123 -23.55 -77.87 -14.59
N CYS A 124 -23.01 -76.73 -15.05
CA CYS A 124 -22.68 -76.51 -16.45
C CYS A 124 -21.65 -77.52 -17.00
N ASP A 125 -21.82 -77.91 -18.25
CA ASP A 125 -20.90 -78.78 -18.97
C ASP A 125 -19.57 -78.09 -19.25
N THR A 126 -18.51 -78.88 -19.44
CA THR A 126 -17.15 -78.38 -19.66
C THR A 126 -17.06 -77.45 -20.89
N GLY A 127 -16.44 -76.28 -20.72
CA GLY A 127 -16.38 -75.23 -21.74
C GLY A 127 -17.55 -74.25 -21.67
N PHE A 128 -18.43 -74.38 -20.68
CA PHE A 128 -19.49 -73.45 -20.36
C PHE A 128 -19.45 -73.04 -18.88
N GLU A 129 -19.70 -71.77 -18.60
CA GLU A 129 -19.80 -71.20 -17.26
C GLU A 129 -21.21 -70.64 -17.03
N GLY A 130 -21.70 -70.70 -15.79
CA GLY A 130 -23.05 -70.26 -15.44
C GLY A 130 -23.60 -70.91 -14.16
N ASP A 131 -24.89 -70.71 -13.91
CA ASP A 131 -25.59 -71.14 -12.68
C ASP A 131 -26.22 -72.55 -12.76
N GLY A 132 -25.93 -73.30 -13.82
CA GLY A 132 -26.52 -74.62 -14.09
C GLY A 132 -27.92 -74.59 -14.73
N PHE A 133 -28.57 -73.43 -14.78
CA PHE A 133 -29.82 -73.21 -15.52
C PHE A 133 -29.60 -72.36 -16.78
N THR A 134 -28.54 -71.55 -16.80
CA THR A 134 -28.05 -70.80 -17.95
C THR A 134 -26.54 -71.02 -18.06
N CYS A 135 -26.08 -71.74 -19.08
CA CYS A 135 -24.65 -72.05 -19.29
C CYS A 135 -24.17 -71.46 -20.62
N LEU A 136 -23.19 -70.55 -20.58
CA LEU A 136 -22.63 -69.84 -21.73
C LEU A 136 -21.18 -70.24 -21.98
N PRO A 137 -20.67 -70.22 -23.23
CA PRO A 137 -19.29 -70.60 -23.52
C PRO A 137 -18.27 -69.80 -22.69
N GLU A 138 -17.28 -70.49 -22.11
CA GLU A 138 -16.17 -69.86 -21.38
C GLU A 138 -15.50 -68.77 -22.22
N GLY A 139 -15.49 -67.53 -21.70
CA GLY A 139 -14.86 -66.37 -22.34
C GLY A 139 -15.73 -65.54 -23.29
N SER A 140 -17.05 -65.75 -23.34
CA SER A 140 -17.95 -64.81 -24.00
C SER A 140 -18.08 -63.50 -23.20
N ASP A 141 -17.73 -62.36 -23.80
CA ASP A 141 -18.03 -61.05 -23.22
C ASP A 141 -19.54 -60.81 -23.28
N LEU A 142 -20.18 -60.84 -22.11
CA LEU A 142 -21.62 -60.65 -21.98
C LEU A 142 -22.09 -59.30 -22.52
N CYS A 143 -21.19 -58.31 -22.66
CA CYS A 143 -21.48 -57.00 -23.21
C CYS A 143 -21.41 -56.93 -24.75
N GLU A 144 -20.82 -57.92 -25.43
CA GLU A 144 -20.68 -57.91 -26.90
C GLU A 144 -22.02 -58.12 -27.64
N SER A 145 -22.98 -58.80 -27.01
CA SER A 145 -24.31 -59.01 -27.56
C SER A 145 -25.32 -58.10 -26.87
N ASP A 146 -26.01 -57.26 -27.64
CA ASP A 146 -27.10 -56.40 -27.17
C ASP A 146 -26.75 -55.54 -25.94
N ASN A 147 -25.47 -55.11 -25.85
CA ASN A 147 -24.95 -54.33 -24.72
C ASN A 147 -25.26 -55.00 -23.37
N GLY A 148 -25.17 -56.33 -23.28
CA GLY A 148 -25.50 -57.11 -22.10
C GLY A 148 -26.95 -56.98 -21.61
N GLY A 149 -27.86 -56.52 -22.45
CA GLY A 149 -29.25 -56.22 -22.08
C GLY A 149 -29.43 -54.86 -21.39
N CYS A 150 -28.39 -54.00 -21.39
CA CYS A 150 -28.43 -52.67 -20.78
C CYS A 150 -29.21 -51.63 -21.60
N GLY A 151 -29.77 -52.01 -22.75
CA GLY A 151 -30.51 -51.11 -23.63
C GLY A 151 -29.58 -50.29 -24.52
N ASP A 152 -30.01 -49.08 -24.86
CA ASP A 152 -29.29 -48.21 -25.79
C ASP A 152 -27.85 -47.94 -25.29
N PRO A 153 -26.81 -48.29 -26.06
CA PRO A 153 -25.42 -48.05 -25.67
C PRO A 153 -25.07 -46.57 -25.52
N ASP A 154 -25.85 -45.65 -26.09
CA ASP A 154 -25.67 -44.20 -25.91
C ASP A 154 -26.23 -43.73 -24.54
N GLU A 155 -27.12 -44.51 -23.92
CA GLU A 155 -27.70 -44.20 -22.61
C GLU A 155 -27.00 -44.97 -21.48
N SER A 156 -26.72 -46.26 -21.67
CA SER A 156 -26.18 -47.13 -20.61
C SER A 156 -25.00 -47.97 -21.10
N ARG A 157 -23.91 -47.99 -20.32
CA ARG A 157 -22.72 -48.81 -20.61
C ARG A 157 -22.78 -50.12 -19.84
N CYS A 158 -22.67 -51.23 -20.55
CA CYS A 158 -22.49 -52.55 -19.97
C CYS A 158 -21.07 -52.71 -19.39
N THR A 159 -20.99 -53.21 -18.16
CA THR A 159 -19.74 -53.70 -17.59
C THR A 159 -19.95 -55.11 -17.03
N VAL A 160 -19.01 -56.02 -17.31
CA VAL A 160 -19.01 -57.36 -16.71
C VAL A 160 -18.43 -57.26 -15.30
N VAL A 161 -19.22 -57.66 -14.32
CA VAL A 161 -18.83 -57.77 -12.91
C VAL A 161 -18.85 -59.23 -12.48
N THR A 162 -18.16 -59.56 -11.40
CA THR A 162 -18.22 -60.91 -10.81
C THR A 162 -19.10 -60.89 -9.57
N ILE A 163 -20.25 -61.57 -9.61
CA ILE A 163 -21.14 -61.75 -8.48
C ILE A 163 -21.10 -63.23 -8.10
N GLU A 164 -20.69 -63.53 -6.86
CA GLU A 164 -20.61 -64.90 -6.33
C GLU A 164 -19.79 -65.90 -7.17
N GLY A 165 -18.78 -65.40 -7.88
CA GLY A 165 -17.89 -66.23 -8.70
C GLY A 165 -18.36 -66.49 -10.12
N ALA A 166 -19.50 -65.92 -10.54
CA ALA A 166 -19.99 -65.95 -11.92
C ALA A 166 -19.92 -64.56 -12.58
N PRO A 167 -19.66 -64.47 -13.90
CA PRO A 167 -19.76 -63.23 -14.64
C PRO A 167 -21.23 -62.78 -14.73
N ALA A 168 -21.50 -61.53 -14.38
CA ALA A 168 -22.80 -60.88 -14.46
C ALA A 168 -22.69 -59.51 -15.14
N VAL A 169 -23.80 -59.00 -15.66
CA VAL A 169 -23.85 -57.67 -16.30
C VAL A 169 -24.33 -56.63 -15.30
N GLU A 170 -23.58 -55.53 -15.16
CA GLU A 170 -24.02 -54.31 -14.50
C GLU A 170 -24.17 -53.20 -15.54
N CYS A 171 -25.33 -52.52 -15.53
CA CYS A 171 -25.65 -51.43 -16.43
C CYS A 171 -25.43 -50.11 -15.73
N LEU A 172 -24.40 -49.37 -16.15
CA LEU A 172 -24.08 -48.07 -15.58
C LEU A 172 -24.55 -46.97 -16.55
N PRO A 173 -25.27 -45.93 -16.07
CA PRO A 173 -25.65 -44.82 -16.93
C PRO A 173 -24.40 -44.16 -17.50
N VAL A 174 -24.41 -43.87 -18.80
CA VAL A 174 -23.37 -43.07 -19.45
C VAL A 174 -23.49 -41.64 -18.91
N ASN A 175 -22.37 -41.07 -18.48
CA ASN A 175 -22.34 -39.67 -18.09
C ASN A 175 -22.43 -38.81 -19.36
N PRO A 176 -23.54 -38.07 -19.59
CA PRO A 176 -23.70 -37.29 -20.81
C PRO A 176 -22.63 -36.19 -20.95
N CYS A 177 -21.96 -35.80 -19.86
CA CYS A 177 -20.88 -34.83 -19.92
C CYS A 177 -19.57 -35.37 -20.51
N ASP A 178 -19.40 -36.70 -20.61
CA ASP A 178 -18.18 -37.31 -21.14
C ASP A 178 -18.08 -37.20 -22.68
N GLU A 179 -19.20 -36.94 -23.36
CA GLU A 179 -19.27 -36.74 -24.81
C GLU A 179 -19.80 -35.35 -25.15
N ASP A 180 -19.10 -34.63 -26.04
CA ASP A 180 -19.44 -33.27 -26.50
C ASP A 180 -19.83 -32.30 -25.38
N ASN A 181 -19.23 -32.45 -24.19
CA ASN A 181 -19.54 -31.66 -23.00
C ASN A 181 -21.06 -31.64 -22.69
N GLY A 182 -21.77 -32.76 -22.90
CA GLY A 182 -23.22 -32.85 -22.72
C GLY A 182 -24.04 -31.93 -23.62
N GLY A 183 -23.48 -31.48 -24.75
CA GLY A 183 -24.08 -30.47 -25.63
C GLY A 183 -24.05 -29.05 -25.05
N CYS A 184 -23.29 -28.80 -23.98
CA CYS A 184 -23.19 -27.50 -23.33
C CYS A 184 -22.38 -26.47 -24.13
N GLY A 185 -21.74 -26.88 -25.22
CA GLY A 185 -20.90 -26.04 -26.05
C GLY A 185 -19.42 -26.16 -25.69
N ASP A 186 -18.64 -25.17 -26.10
CA ASP A 186 -17.19 -25.16 -25.95
C ASP A 186 -16.78 -25.33 -24.47
N PRO A 187 -16.01 -26.38 -24.13
CA PRO A 187 -15.58 -26.65 -22.76
C PRO A 187 -14.70 -25.55 -22.14
N ASP A 188 -14.16 -24.63 -22.94
CA ASP A 188 -13.42 -23.46 -22.44
C ASP A 188 -14.36 -22.34 -21.93
N THR A 189 -15.66 -22.40 -22.24
CA THR A 189 -16.65 -21.36 -21.86
C THR A 189 -17.85 -21.90 -21.09
N PHE A 190 -18.10 -23.21 -21.16
CA PHE A 190 -19.20 -23.89 -20.47
C PHE A 190 -18.72 -25.17 -19.80
N PHE A 191 -19.22 -25.45 -18.60
CA PHE A 191 -18.98 -26.71 -17.90
C PHE A 191 -20.27 -27.54 -17.86
N CYS A 192 -20.15 -28.84 -18.07
CA CYS A 192 -21.25 -29.78 -17.90
C CYS A 192 -21.21 -30.40 -16.49
N THR A 193 -22.37 -30.44 -15.84
CA THR A 193 -22.59 -31.25 -14.64
C THR A 193 -23.65 -32.30 -14.92
N ASN A 194 -23.56 -33.45 -14.25
CA ASN A 194 -24.50 -34.56 -14.38
C ASN A 194 -25.23 -34.76 -13.04
N PRO A 195 -26.15 -33.85 -12.65
CA PRO A 195 -26.81 -33.90 -11.34
C PRO A 195 -27.76 -35.08 -11.19
N GLU A 196 -28.28 -35.61 -12.29
CA GLU A 196 -29.15 -36.79 -12.34
C GLU A 196 -28.72 -37.70 -13.51
N PRO A 197 -28.92 -39.03 -13.44
CA PRO A 197 -28.60 -39.92 -14.54
C PRO A 197 -29.19 -39.43 -15.86
N PHE A 198 -28.38 -39.44 -16.92
CA PHE A 198 -28.76 -39.07 -18.29
C PHE A 198 -29.12 -37.58 -18.50
N VAL A 199 -28.90 -36.68 -17.53
CA VAL A 199 -29.23 -35.26 -17.65
C VAL A 199 -27.97 -34.39 -17.56
N ALA A 200 -27.57 -33.80 -18.68
CA ALA A 200 -26.56 -32.74 -18.70
C ALA A 200 -27.16 -31.42 -18.21
N ALA A 201 -26.54 -30.82 -17.20
CA ALA A 201 -26.82 -29.47 -16.73
C ALA A 201 -25.64 -28.56 -17.04
N CYS A 202 -25.88 -27.58 -17.90
CA CYS A 202 -24.86 -26.66 -18.40
C CYS A 202 -24.70 -25.45 -17.48
N GLY A 203 -23.50 -25.27 -16.96
CA GLY A 203 -23.04 -24.05 -16.31
C GLY A 203 -22.13 -23.24 -17.23
N ARG A 204 -22.05 -21.94 -16.99
CA ARG A 204 -21.05 -21.08 -17.64
C ARG A 204 -19.81 -21.06 -16.79
N ILE A 205 -18.65 -21.19 -17.43
CA ILE A 205 -17.38 -20.92 -16.77
C ILE A 205 -17.31 -19.41 -16.56
N ASN A 206 -17.00 -19.00 -15.32
CA ASN A 206 -16.74 -17.61 -15.03
C ASN A 206 -15.24 -17.36 -15.17
N PRO A 207 -14.76 -16.73 -16.26
CA PRO A 207 -13.33 -16.49 -16.44
C PRO A 207 -12.74 -15.62 -15.33
N CYS A 208 -13.56 -14.84 -14.61
CA CYS A 208 -13.08 -14.06 -13.47
C CYS A 208 -12.65 -14.91 -12.26
N ASP A 209 -13.07 -16.18 -12.19
CA ASP A 209 -12.69 -17.08 -11.08
C ASP A 209 -11.25 -17.59 -11.22
N GLU A 210 -10.67 -17.53 -12.43
CA GLU A 210 -9.30 -17.92 -12.73
C GLU A 210 -8.48 -16.71 -13.18
N ASP A 211 -7.35 -16.44 -12.51
CA ASP A 211 -6.44 -15.33 -12.83
C ASP A 211 -7.15 -13.97 -13.00
N ASN A 212 -8.25 -13.75 -12.26
CA ASN A 212 -9.09 -12.55 -12.39
C ASN A 212 -9.50 -12.24 -13.84
N GLY A 213 -9.75 -13.28 -14.66
CA GLY A 213 -10.06 -13.13 -16.08
C GLY A 213 -8.96 -12.47 -16.91
N GLY A 214 -7.70 -12.50 -16.44
CA GLY A 214 -6.59 -11.79 -17.06
C GLY A 214 -6.59 -10.28 -16.80
N CYS A 215 -7.44 -9.77 -15.90
CA CYS A 215 -7.53 -8.34 -15.57
C CYS A 215 -6.36 -7.84 -14.69
N GLY A 216 -5.41 -8.71 -14.34
CA GLY A 216 -4.31 -8.38 -13.45
C GLY A 216 -4.66 -8.57 -11.98
N ASP A 217 -3.85 -8.00 -11.09
CA ASP A 217 -3.97 -8.20 -9.64
C ASP A 217 -5.37 -7.77 -9.15
N PRO A 218 -6.14 -8.67 -8.50
CA PRO A 218 -7.48 -8.36 -7.99
C PRO A 218 -7.51 -7.31 -6.88
N ALA A 219 -6.37 -6.94 -6.28
CA ALA A 219 -6.27 -5.80 -5.38
C ALA A 219 -6.46 -4.45 -6.10
N TYR A 220 -6.15 -4.38 -7.39
CA TYR A 220 -6.17 -3.15 -8.19
C TYR A 220 -7.10 -3.20 -9.40
N ASN A 221 -7.69 -4.37 -9.69
CA ASN A 221 -8.55 -4.58 -10.84
C ASN A 221 -9.75 -5.45 -10.48
N THR A 222 -10.93 -5.07 -10.96
CA THR A 222 -12.14 -5.89 -10.89
C THR A 222 -12.42 -6.53 -12.23
N CYS A 223 -12.61 -7.84 -12.25
CA CYS A 223 -13.13 -8.58 -13.39
C CYS A 223 -14.65 -8.70 -13.31
N THR A 224 -15.32 -8.35 -14.40
CA THR A 224 -16.74 -8.62 -14.61
C THR A 224 -16.94 -9.50 -15.83
N ASN A 225 -17.56 -10.67 -15.63
CA ASN A 225 -17.97 -11.54 -16.73
C ASN A 225 -19.22 -10.97 -17.40
N THR A 226 -19.04 -10.47 -18.62
CA THR A 226 -20.10 -9.75 -19.36
C THR A 226 -20.84 -10.65 -20.35
N ALA A 227 -20.17 -11.69 -20.85
CA ALA A 227 -20.73 -12.71 -21.75
C ALA A 227 -19.85 -13.99 -21.71
N PRO A 228 -20.32 -15.14 -22.25
CA PRO A 228 -19.51 -16.37 -22.24
C PRO A 228 -18.16 -16.17 -22.92
N GLY A 229 -17.07 -16.33 -22.16
CA GLY A 229 -15.70 -16.08 -22.63
C GLY A 229 -15.26 -14.62 -22.67
N ASP A 230 -16.14 -13.66 -22.36
CA ASP A 230 -15.87 -12.22 -22.43
C ASP A 230 -15.74 -11.59 -21.03
N VAL A 231 -14.63 -10.88 -20.82
CA VAL A 231 -14.30 -10.17 -19.58
C VAL A 231 -14.26 -8.66 -19.79
N ALA A 232 -14.78 -7.92 -18.82
CA ALA A 232 -14.55 -6.49 -18.68
C ALA A 232 -13.67 -6.25 -17.44
N CYS A 233 -12.56 -5.56 -17.64
CA CYS A 233 -11.63 -5.19 -16.58
C CYS A 233 -11.81 -3.72 -16.23
N GLU A 234 -12.01 -3.42 -14.96
CA GLU A 234 -12.09 -2.06 -14.44
C GLU A 234 -11.03 -1.87 -13.36
N ALA A 235 -10.23 -0.82 -13.46
CA ALA A 235 -9.24 -0.48 -12.44
C ALA A 235 -9.96 0.01 -11.18
N LEU A 236 -9.57 -0.54 -10.03
CA LEU A 236 -9.98 -0.06 -8.73
C LEU A 236 -9.19 1.20 -8.37
N ASP A 237 -9.86 2.21 -7.84
CA ASP A 237 -9.18 3.32 -7.20
C ASP A 237 -8.74 2.91 -5.79
N ALA A 238 -7.51 2.43 -5.67
CA ALA A 238 -6.94 2.03 -4.39
C ALA A 238 -6.91 3.18 -3.37
N CYS A 239 -6.90 4.45 -3.81
CA CYS A 239 -6.85 5.59 -2.93
C CYS A 239 -8.16 5.85 -2.17
N GLU A 240 -9.31 5.34 -2.65
CA GLU A 240 -10.60 5.50 -1.96
C GLU A 240 -10.64 4.78 -0.60
N SER A 241 -9.82 3.75 -0.41
CA SER A 241 -9.79 2.94 0.80
C SER A 241 -8.47 3.07 1.53
N ASN A 242 -8.51 3.54 2.79
CA ASN A 242 -7.33 3.64 3.66
C ASN A 242 -6.15 4.38 3.01
N ASN A 243 -6.43 5.41 2.20
CA ASN A 243 -5.41 6.21 1.50
C ASN A 243 -4.43 5.34 0.69
N GLY A 244 -4.92 4.29 0.01
CA GLY A 244 -4.09 3.36 -0.76
C GLY A 244 -3.06 2.57 0.06
N GLY A 245 -3.15 2.60 1.40
CA GLY A 245 -2.12 2.04 2.27
C GLY A 245 -0.93 2.98 2.54
N CYS A 246 -0.94 4.21 2.02
CA CYS A 246 0.15 5.19 2.16
C CYS A 246 0.34 5.75 3.58
N GLY A 247 -0.54 5.39 4.52
CA GLY A 247 -0.50 5.90 5.88
C GLY A 247 -1.46 7.07 6.09
N LEU A 248 -1.13 7.96 7.01
CA LEU A 248 -2.03 9.01 7.47
C LEU A 248 -2.15 10.12 6.42
N GLU A 249 -3.38 10.54 6.14
CA GLU A 249 -3.72 11.52 5.10
C GLU A 249 -3.08 12.91 5.28
N TYR A 250 -2.62 13.24 6.49
CA TYR A 250 -1.93 14.50 6.76
C TYR A 250 -0.41 14.42 6.52
N ASP A 251 0.14 13.21 6.45
CA ASP A 251 1.55 12.96 6.13
C ASP A 251 1.72 12.53 4.67
N TYR A 252 0.73 11.83 4.11
CA TYR A 252 0.81 11.20 2.80
C TYR A 252 -0.43 11.42 1.94
N ALA A 253 -0.22 11.76 0.68
CA ALA A 253 -1.21 11.73 -0.38
C ALA A 253 -1.07 10.46 -1.21
N CYS A 254 -2.16 9.73 -1.35
CA CYS A 254 -2.25 8.64 -2.32
C CYS A 254 -2.44 9.20 -3.73
N VAL A 255 -1.62 8.71 -4.67
CA VAL A 255 -1.73 9.03 -6.10
C VAL A 255 -2.24 7.79 -6.84
N PRO A 256 -3.43 7.85 -7.46
CA PRO A 256 -4.01 6.71 -8.15
C PRO A 256 -3.10 6.20 -9.27
N ASN A 257 -2.90 4.89 -9.33
CA ASN A 257 -2.17 4.20 -10.39
C ASN A 257 -3.05 3.09 -10.98
N PRO A 258 -3.87 3.39 -12.00
CA PRO A 258 -4.89 2.45 -12.48
C PRO A 258 -4.30 1.08 -12.85
N GLY A 259 -4.80 0.04 -12.18
CA GLY A 259 -4.41 -1.35 -12.41
C GLY A 259 -3.11 -1.80 -11.76
N ALA A 260 -2.50 -0.97 -10.92
CA ALA A 260 -1.26 -1.25 -10.20
C ALA A 260 -1.27 -0.65 -8.78
N GLU A 261 -0.20 -0.87 -8.02
CA GLU A 261 -0.03 -0.29 -6.68
C GLU A 261 -0.01 1.24 -6.73
N PRO A 262 -0.78 1.95 -5.86
CA PRO A 262 -0.82 3.40 -5.85
C PRO A 262 0.51 4.02 -5.44
N GLY A 263 0.75 5.24 -5.90
CA GLY A 263 1.89 6.03 -5.45
C GLY A 263 1.62 6.63 -4.07
N CYS A 264 2.63 6.61 -3.20
CA CYS A 264 2.58 7.30 -1.91
C CYS A 264 3.51 8.51 -1.93
N TRP A 265 2.90 9.70 -1.87
CA TRP A 265 3.60 10.98 -1.89
C TRP A 265 3.58 11.61 -0.51
N PHE A 266 4.75 11.85 0.08
CA PHE A 266 4.82 12.54 1.35
C PHE A 266 4.50 14.02 1.18
N ILE A 267 3.44 14.45 1.85
CA ILE A 267 2.94 15.85 1.93
C ILE A 267 3.02 16.41 3.34
N GLY A 268 3.51 15.60 4.30
CA GLY A 268 3.70 15.99 5.68
C GLY A 268 4.74 17.09 5.84
N VAL A 269 4.89 17.56 7.07
CA VAL A 269 5.83 18.63 7.39
C VAL A 269 7.08 18.00 8.00
N CYS A 270 8.20 18.09 7.28
CA CYS A 270 9.53 17.73 7.79
C CYS A 270 10.24 18.87 8.50
N GLU A 271 9.58 20.01 8.68
CA GLU A 271 10.18 21.22 9.22
C GLU A 271 9.78 21.42 10.68
N GLU A 272 10.77 21.51 11.56
CA GLU A 272 10.59 22.01 12.91
C GLU A 272 11.24 23.39 13.08
N SER A 273 10.56 24.26 13.83
CA SER A 273 11.03 25.63 14.13
C SER A 273 11.52 25.75 15.56
N LEU A 274 12.73 26.27 15.71
CA LEU A 274 13.26 26.79 16.97
C LEU A 274 13.20 28.32 16.93
N VAL A 275 12.23 28.89 17.67
CA VAL A 275 12.01 30.35 17.71
C VAL A 275 12.65 30.95 18.96
N ILE A 276 13.47 31.97 18.75
CA ILE A 276 14.31 32.57 19.79
C ILE A 276 14.03 34.08 19.87
N ASP A 277 13.55 34.55 21.02
CA ASP A 277 13.40 35.99 21.26
C ASP A 277 14.77 36.68 21.30
N ALA A 278 14.83 37.93 20.81
CA ALA A 278 16.03 38.75 20.96
C ALA A 278 16.40 38.93 22.44
N SER A 279 17.61 38.48 22.81
CA SER A 279 18.21 38.67 24.13
C SER A 279 18.56 40.13 24.40
N MET A 280 19.02 40.84 23.36
CA MET A 280 19.40 42.25 23.40
C MET A 280 18.95 42.95 22.12
N GLU A 281 18.74 44.26 22.21
CA GLU A 281 18.31 45.13 21.12
C GLU A 281 18.89 46.52 21.34
N ALA A 282 19.37 47.16 20.28
CA ALA A 282 19.82 48.55 20.27
C ALA A 282 19.39 49.26 18.99
N VAL A 283 19.26 50.59 19.05
CA VAL A 283 19.04 51.44 17.87
C VAL A 283 20.18 52.44 17.79
N ILE A 284 20.79 52.56 16.61
CA ILE A 284 21.89 53.50 16.36
C ILE A 284 21.51 54.49 15.26
N ARG A 285 21.92 55.75 15.39
CA ARG A 285 21.58 56.84 14.46
C ARG A 285 22.83 57.62 14.04
N ALA A 286 23.01 57.83 12.74
CA ALA A 286 24.17 58.56 12.21
C ALA A 286 24.21 60.03 12.65
N GLU A 287 23.04 60.63 12.85
CA GLU A 287 22.83 62.05 13.17
C GLU A 287 23.07 62.34 14.65
N GLU A 288 22.97 61.30 15.49
CA GLU A 288 23.24 61.35 16.93
C GLU A 288 24.33 60.34 17.30
N PRO A 289 25.56 60.49 16.77
CA PRO A 289 26.47 59.37 16.68
C PRO A 289 27.10 58.92 18.00
N ASP A 290 26.97 59.74 19.04
CA ASP A 290 27.45 59.52 20.41
C ASP A 290 26.31 59.31 21.42
N THR A 291 25.05 59.29 20.97
CA THR A 291 23.88 59.12 21.84
C THR A 291 23.42 57.66 21.80
N PRO A 292 23.38 56.95 22.94
CA PRO A 292 22.70 55.67 22.99
C PRO A 292 21.18 55.87 23.02
N HIS A 293 20.45 54.99 22.34
CA HIS A 293 18.99 55.05 22.28
C HIS A 293 18.36 53.83 22.96
N ASP A 294 17.76 54.06 24.13
CA ASP A 294 16.90 53.10 24.82
C ASP A 294 15.43 53.38 24.43
N ASN A 295 15.04 52.92 23.24
CA ASN A 295 13.69 53.12 22.73
C ASN A 295 12.81 51.89 23.00
N VAL A 296 11.51 52.11 23.24
CA VAL A 296 10.50 51.04 23.40
C VAL A 296 10.12 50.40 22.04
N TRP A 297 10.79 50.81 20.97
CA TRP A 297 10.55 50.39 19.58
C TRP A 297 11.88 50.38 18.84
N THR A 298 11.97 49.54 17.80
CA THR A 298 13.07 49.57 16.83
C THR A 298 12.68 50.43 15.64
N LEU A 299 13.69 50.98 14.99
CA LEU A 299 13.53 51.85 13.83
C LEU A 299 14.66 51.58 12.86
N VAL A 300 14.30 51.59 11.58
CA VAL A 300 15.24 51.60 10.47
C VAL A 300 14.90 52.78 9.58
N ASN A 301 15.91 53.54 9.18
CA ASN A 301 15.75 54.71 8.33
C ASN A 301 16.98 54.82 7.42
N PRO A 302 16.83 54.96 6.09
CA PRO A 302 17.99 55.11 5.21
C PRO A 302 18.64 56.49 5.37
N ALA A 303 19.88 56.59 4.91
CA ALA A 303 20.60 57.85 4.84
C ALA A 303 19.84 58.89 3.99
N GLY A 304 19.74 60.12 4.50
CA GLY A 304 19.13 61.25 3.78
C GLY A 304 17.60 61.29 3.80
N PHE A 305 16.94 60.37 4.50
CA PHE A 305 15.49 60.39 4.70
C PHE A 305 15.15 61.00 6.07
N SER A 306 14.15 61.87 6.09
CA SER A 306 13.64 62.51 7.30
C SER A 306 12.16 62.24 7.37
N THR A 307 11.71 61.59 8.44
CA THR A 307 10.29 61.33 8.64
C THR A 307 9.84 61.67 10.05
N ASP A 308 8.64 62.22 10.12
CA ASP A 308 7.93 62.54 11.35
C ASP A 308 6.74 61.58 11.49
N PHE A 309 6.89 60.57 12.33
CA PHE A 309 5.73 59.75 12.70
C PHE A 309 4.90 60.52 13.71
N ASN A 310 3.77 61.06 13.25
CA ASN A 310 2.82 61.79 14.08
C ASN A 310 1.49 61.01 14.16
N GLY A 311 1.53 59.89 14.89
CA GLY A 311 0.40 58.98 15.04
C GLY A 311 0.44 58.27 16.39
N SER A 312 -0.74 58.04 16.99
CA SER A 312 -0.89 57.23 18.22
C SER A 312 -0.25 57.78 19.51
N GLY A 313 0.21 59.04 19.52
CA GLY A 313 0.90 59.65 20.68
C GLY A 313 2.38 59.33 20.79
N LEU A 314 2.95 58.67 19.78
CA LEU A 314 4.40 58.52 19.57
C LEU A 314 4.82 59.62 18.59
N LEU A 315 5.73 60.50 19.04
CA LEU A 315 6.46 61.41 18.16
C LEU A 315 7.81 60.76 17.90
N ILE A 316 8.00 60.25 16.68
CA ILE A 316 9.29 59.70 16.25
C ILE A 316 9.79 60.61 15.14
N ASP A 317 10.78 61.42 15.48
CA ASP A 317 11.59 62.15 14.51
C ASP A 317 12.79 61.25 14.18
N ALA A 318 12.79 60.75 12.95
CA ALA A 318 13.86 59.95 12.38
C ALA A 318 14.52 60.79 11.29
N VAL A 319 15.59 61.48 11.67
CA VAL A 319 16.44 62.18 10.71
C VAL A 319 17.63 61.29 10.42
N GLY A 320 17.76 60.91 9.14
CA GLY A 320 18.87 60.17 8.55
C GLY A 320 19.14 58.77 9.10
N GLU A 321 20.34 58.24 8.85
CA GLU A 321 20.56 56.80 8.81
C GLU A 321 20.41 56.15 10.20
N THR A 322 19.45 55.22 10.31
CA THR A 322 19.14 54.51 11.54
C THR A 322 19.15 53.00 11.30
N HIS A 323 19.89 52.27 12.13
CA HIS A 323 19.93 50.79 12.10
C HIS A 323 19.38 50.22 13.40
N SER A 324 18.77 49.06 13.29
CA SER A 324 18.30 48.26 14.42
C SER A 324 19.19 47.05 14.61
N LEU A 325 19.77 46.89 15.81
CA LEU A 325 20.65 45.79 16.16
C LEU A 325 19.92 44.80 17.07
N TYR A 326 20.06 43.51 16.80
CA TYR A 326 19.48 42.43 17.57
C TYR A 326 20.56 41.44 17.97
N SER A 327 20.45 40.84 19.15
CA SER A 327 21.30 39.72 19.55
C SER A 327 20.45 38.57 20.08
N PHE A 328 20.78 37.35 19.67
CA PHE A 328 20.07 36.12 20.00
C PHE A 328 21.03 35.15 20.69
N ASP A 329 20.60 34.58 21.82
CA ASP A 329 21.31 33.49 22.48
C ASP A 329 20.69 32.16 22.03
N ILE A 330 21.41 31.45 21.17
CA ILE A 330 20.96 30.26 20.44
C ILE A 330 21.44 28.98 21.12
N ASP A 331 20.50 28.23 21.69
CA ASP A 331 20.74 26.85 22.12
C ASP A 331 20.02 25.89 21.17
N PRO A 332 20.73 25.25 20.22
CA PRO A 332 20.12 24.28 19.32
C PRO A 332 19.69 22.99 20.05
N GLY A 333 20.05 22.80 21.33
CA GLY A 333 19.65 21.62 22.09
C GLY A 333 20.09 20.31 21.41
N ASP A 334 19.11 19.46 21.08
CA ASP A 334 19.31 18.17 20.40
C ASP A 334 19.20 18.27 18.86
N TYR A 335 18.92 19.47 18.30
CA TYR A 335 18.85 19.66 16.85
C TYR A 335 20.23 19.46 16.20
N ASN A 336 20.25 18.72 15.09
CA ASN A 336 21.44 18.58 14.27
C ASN A 336 21.58 19.82 13.38
N LEU A 337 22.72 20.51 13.49
CA LEU A 337 22.97 21.75 12.73
C LEU A 337 23.12 21.50 11.23
N ASP A 338 23.45 20.29 10.80
CA ASP A 338 23.47 19.95 9.37
C ASP A 338 22.05 19.98 8.75
N ASP A 339 21.03 19.83 9.60
CA ASP A 339 19.63 19.86 9.21
C ASP A 339 19.04 21.29 9.22
N LEU A 340 19.79 22.27 9.76
CA LEU A 340 19.43 23.70 9.70
C LEU A 340 19.47 24.15 8.25
N TRP A 341 18.33 24.58 7.71
CA TRP A 341 18.22 24.84 6.28
C TRP A 341 17.66 26.21 5.94
N ARG A 342 16.90 26.82 6.85
CA ARG A 342 16.41 28.20 6.73
C ARG A 342 16.50 28.90 8.07
N VAL A 343 16.92 30.16 8.04
CA VAL A 343 16.86 31.06 9.19
C VAL A 343 16.14 32.34 8.78
N SER A 344 15.20 32.79 9.59
CA SER A 344 14.45 34.03 9.38
C SER A 344 14.59 34.95 10.59
N LEU A 345 14.81 36.24 10.34
CA LEU A 345 14.60 37.28 11.34
C LEU A 345 13.14 37.75 11.23
N GLU A 346 12.35 37.40 12.24
CA GLU A 346 10.96 37.81 12.34
C GLU A 346 10.83 39.15 13.04
N GLN A 347 10.21 40.12 12.36
CA GLN A 347 9.94 41.45 12.89
C GLN A 347 8.49 41.84 12.58
N VAL A 348 7.87 42.60 13.47
CA VAL A 348 6.48 43.03 13.29
C VAL A 348 6.43 44.56 13.21
N THR A 349 5.89 45.09 12.12
CA THR A 349 5.81 46.55 11.91
C THR A 349 4.76 47.17 12.84
N LEU A 350 5.11 48.30 13.44
CA LEU A 350 4.22 49.11 14.25
C LEU A 350 3.64 50.26 13.43
N LEU A 351 4.50 50.97 12.71
CA LEU A 351 4.18 52.11 11.84
C LEU A 351 5.18 52.12 10.69
N TRP A 352 4.76 52.61 9.53
CA TRP A 352 5.67 52.96 8.44
C TRP A 352 5.17 54.24 7.76
N ASP A 353 6.10 55.02 7.22
CA ASP A 353 5.74 56.23 6.48
C ASP A 353 5.11 55.82 5.16
N HIS A 354 3.92 56.32 4.90
CA HIS A 354 3.11 55.94 3.76
C HIS A 354 3.44 56.91 2.61
N ASP A 355 4.67 56.90 2.12
CA ASP A 355 4.95 57.48 0.81
C ASP A 355 4.37 56.49 -0.23
N PRO A 356 3.22 56.81 -0.88
CA PRO A 356 2.37 55.80 -1.52
C PRO A 356 2.94 55.24 -2.84
N GLY A 357 4.23 55.43 -3.13
CA GLY A 357 4.84 55.07 -4.40
C GLY A 357 6.09 54.19 -4.34
N LEU A 358 6.70 53.97 -3.17
CA LEU A 358 7.99 53.27 -3.07
C LEU A 358 7.89 52.05 -2.15
N PRO A 359 8.19 50.83 -2.64
CA PRO A 359 8.36 49.68 -1.77
C PRO A 359 9.55 49.92 -0.82
N THR A 360 9.45 49.38 0.40
CA THR A 360 10.57 49.40 1.34
C THR A 360 11.18 48.01 1.44
N THR A 361 12.47 47.91 1.16
CA THR A 361 13.25 46.68 1.35
C THR A 361 14.09 46.81 2.61
N LEU A 362 14.03 45.78 3.46
CA LEU A 362 14.82 45.63 4.66
C LEU A 362 15.94 44.62 4.40
N GLU A 363 17.19 45.00 4.63
CA GLU A 363 18.32 44.08 4.62
C GLU A 363 18.64 43.62 6.04
N THR A 364 18.91 42.33 6.20
CA THR A 364 19.51 41.79 7.44
C THR A 364 20.98 41.48 7.21
N ARG A 365 21.88 41.97 8.07
CA ARG A 365 23.32 41.73 7.99
C ARG A 365 23.87 41.12 9.28
N ARG A 366 24.95 40.32 9.19
CA ARG A 366 25.70 39.86 10.36
C ARG A 366 26.57 41.01 10.88
N VAL A 367 26.54 41.23 12.19
CA VAL A 367 27.47 42.16 12.86
C VAL A 367 28.22 41.45 13.98
N SER A 368 29.38 41.96 14.37
CA SER A 368 30.18 41.41 15.48
C SER A 368 29.38 41.29 16.77
N ASN A 369 29.63 40.25 17.58
CA ASN A 369 28.99 40.09 18.90
C ASN A 369 29.58 41.04 19.98
N ALA A 370 30.65 41.78 19.67
CA ALA A 370 31.44 42.54 20.65
C ALA A 370 30.64 43.61 21.41
N TRP A 371 29.60 44.17 20.79
CA TRP A 371 28.74 45.20 21.41
C TRP A 371 27.93 44.67 22.60
N THR A 372 27.81 43.34 22.76
CA THR A 372 27.08 42.71 23.86
C THR A 372 27.92 42.47 25.12
N ALA A 373 29.20 42.83 25.11
CA ALA A 373 30.15 42.53 26.19
C ALA A 373 30.28 43.63 27.27
N GLY A 374 29.58 44.76 27.13
CA GLY A 374 29.61 45.89 28.08
C GLY A 374 28.84 45.65 29.38
N VAL A 375 29.21 46.37 30.45
CA VAL A 375 28.66 46.23 31.82
C VAL A 375 27.18 46.63 31.92
N ASP A 376 26.70 47.50 31.02
CA ASP A 376 25.30 47.96 30.95
C ASP A 376 24.54 47.45 29.70
N GLY A 377 25.13 46.48 28.97
CA GLY A 377 24.50 45.85 27.81
C GLY A 377 24.23 46.83 26.65
N ALA A 378 23.21 46.54 25.84
CA ALA A 378 22.81 47.29 24.63
C ALA A 378 22.69 48.82 24.77
N ASN A 379 22.62 49.33 26.01
CA ASN A 379 22.42 50.74 26.35
C ASN A 379 23.65 51.64 26.12
N ASP A 380 24.81 51.09 25.77
CA ASP A 380 26.03 51.86 25.51
C ASP A 380 26.42 51.92 24.01
N VAL A 381 25.64 51.27 23.13
CA VAL A 381 25.95 51.24 21.70
C VAL A 381 25.45 52.52 21.04
N THR A 382 26.34 53.18 20.32
CA THR A 382 26.07 54.39 19.53
C THR A 382 26.51 54.15 18.09
N TRP A 383 26.24 55.09 17.18
CA TRP A 383 26.73 54.97 15.80
C TRP A 383 28.25 54.85 15.73
N ASN A 384 28.98 55.63 16.52
CA ASN A 384 30.45 55.62 16.53
C ASN A 384 31.05 54.37 17.18
N THR A 385 30.29 53.66 18.02
CA THR A 385 30.71 52.41 18.68
C THR A 385 30.00 51.18 18.14
N ARG A 386 29.29 51.32 17.00
CA ARG A 386 28.52 50.24 16.39
C ARG A 386 29.44 49.04 16.04
N PRO A 387 28.91 47.82 16.11
CA PRO A 387 29.70 46.63 15.77
C PRO A 387 30.10 46.62 14.30
N ASP A 388 31.27 46.02 14.02
CA ASP A 388 31.71 45.78 12.64
C ASP A 388 30.71 44.87 11.91
N GLU A 389 30.37 45.23 10.68
CA GLU A 389 29.63 44.36 9.76
C GLU A 389 30.53 43.22 9.29
N LEU A 390 30.05 41.99 9.44
CA LEU A 390 30.80 40.77 9.13
C LEU A 390 30.32 40.10 7.84
N SER A 391 29.21 40.55 7.27
CA SER A 391 28.64 40.03 6.03
C SER A 391 27.95 41.11 5.22
N ASP A 392 27.79 40.85 3.93
CA ASP A 392 26.76 41.52 3.12
C ASP A 392 25.35 41.12 3.60
N ALA A 393 24.31 41.62 2.91
CA ALA A 393 22.92 41.24 3.16
C ALA A 393 22.73 39.70 3.14
N LEU A 394 22.19 39.17 4.24
CA LEU A 394 21.86 37.77 4.48
C LEU A 394 20.43 37.45 4.04
N SER A 395 19.51 38.39 4.21
CA SER A 395 18.12 38.27 3.79
C SER A 395 17.58 39.64 3.40
N PHE A 396 16.51 39.63 2.61
CA PHE A 396 15.77 40.81 2.19
C PHE A 396 14.30 40.62 2.56
N SER A 397 13.70 41.62 3.19
CA SER A 397 12.26 41.63 3.48
C SER A 397 11.57 42.79 2.80
N ARG A 398 10.41 42.51 2.19
CA ARG A 398 9.60 43.53 1.51
C ARG A 398 8.44 43.99 2.37
N ILE A 399 8.27 45.30 2.44
CA ILE A 399 7.10 45.94 3.01
C ILE A 399 6.28 46.55 1.89
N ASP A 400 5.06 46.04 1.71
CA ASP A 400 4.16 46.50 0.66
C ASP A 400 3.48 47.81 1.09
N PRO A 401 3.57 48.88 0.28
CA PRO A 401 3.03 50.18 0.66
C PRO A 401 1.51 50.17 0.79
N ALA A 402 0.80 49.24 0.12
CA ALA A 402 -0.66 49.23 0.03
C ALA A 402 -1.40 48.76 1.31
N GLY A 403 -0.69 48.33 2.36
CA GLY A 403 -1.26 47.56 3.46
C GLY A 403 -1.75 48.31 4.70
N GLY A 404 -1.37 49.58 4.90
CA GLY A 404 -1.75 50.40 6.07
C GLY A 404 -2.01 49.63 7.36
N GLY A 405 -1.00 48.96 7.93
CA GLY A 405 -1.22 48.09 9.10
C GLY A 405 0.02 47.37 9.58
N THR A 406 -0.14 46.63 10.68
CA THR A 406 0.88 45.73 11.23
C THR A 406 1.15 44.58 10.25
N GLN A 407 2.39 44.44 9.81
CA GLN A 407 2.87 43.37 8.95
C GLN A 407 3.93 42.56 9.70
N SER A 408 3.82 41.23 9.64
CA SER A 408 4.90 40.34 10.07
C SER A 408 5.84 40.16 8.89
N LEU A 409 7.10 40.52 9.07
CA LEU A 409 8.19 40.25 8.13
C LEU A 409 8.91 39.01 8.61
N SER A 410 9.10 38.06 7.71
CA SER A 410 9.84 36.83 7.94
C SER A 410 10.26 36.32 6.57
N ASP A 411 11.53 36.54 6.23
CA ASP A 411 12.10 36.05 4.97
C ASP A 411 13.14 34.99 5.27
N PRO A 412 12.76 33.71 5.13
CA PRO A 412 13.67 32.64 5.43
C PRO A 412 14.82 32.63 4.43
N SER A 413 16.04 32.62 4.96
CA SER A 413 17.26 32.71 4.18
C SER A 413 18.13 31.47 4.35
N ARG A 414 18.47 30.84 3.22
CA ARG A 414 19.52 29.81 3.15
C ARG A 414 20.91 30.42 3.38
N LYS A 415 21.15 31.65 2.92
CA LYS A 415 22.41 32.37 3.13
C LYS A 415 22.68 32.58 4.63
N MET A 416 21.63 32.91 5.39
CA MET A 416 21.72 33.04 6.84
C MET A 416 21.96 31.68 7.51
N ALA A 417 21.28 30.61 7.08
CA ALA A 417 21.54 29.26 7.56
C ALA A 417 23.00 28.82 7.33
N ASP A 418 23.48 28.88 6.08
CA ASP A 418 24.84 28.52 5.68
C ASP A 418 25.92 29.27 6.47
N MET A 419 25.66 30.55 6.78
CA MET A 419 26.57 31.38 7.57
C MET A 419 26.55 31.00 9.06
N LEU A 420 25.38 30.72 9.63
CA LEU A 420 25.23 30.42 11.05
C LEU A 420 25.64 29.00 11.43
N THR A 421 25.43 28.01 10.56
CA THR A 421 25.78 26.60 10.83
C THR A 421 27.21 26.40 11.34
N PRO A 422 28.28 26.88 10.67
CA PRO A 422 29.64 26.70 11.15
C PRO A 422 29.93 27.47 12.45
N GLU A 423 29.30 28.63 12.68
CA GLU A 423 29.46 29.39 13.93
C GLU A 423 28.86 28.63 15.12
N LEU A 424 27.64 28.13 14.95
CA LEU A 424 26.92 27.37 15.98
C LEU A 424 27.63 26.05 16.29
N ALA A 425 28.26 25.42 15.30
CA ALA A 425 29.01 24.18 15.47
C ALA A 425 30.33 24.36 16.26
N GLN A 426 30.99 25.52 16.15
CA GLN A 426 32.27 25.79 16.82
C GLN A 426 32.16 26.07 18.32
N GLY A 427 30.95 26.35 18.82
CA GLY A 427 30.67 26.43 20.27
C GLY A 427 31.31 27.59 21.04
N GLU A 428 32.06 28.48 20.39
CA GLU A 428 32.82 29.55 21.05
C GLU A 428 31.93 30.72 21.52
N SER A 429 30.79 30.94 20.89
CA SER A 429 29.69 31.74 21.43
C SER A 429 28.39 31.38 20.72
N ARG A 430 27.43 30.83 21.45
CA ARG A 430 26.04 30.58 21.01
C ARG A 430 25.25 31.87 20.77
N ARG A 431 25.91 32.95 20.39
CA ARG A 431 25.33 34.27 20.23
C ARG A 431 25.44 34.71 18.79
N VAL A 432 24.34 35.19 18.24
CA VAL A 432 24.27 35.78 16.90
C VAL A 432 23.74 37.18 17.03
N SER A 433 24.40 38.13 16.39
CA SER A 433 23.98 39.52 16.32
C SER A 433 23.74 39.94 14.88
N LEU A 434 22.57 40.53 14.64
CA LEU A 434 22.09 40.95 13.33
C LEU A 434 21.82 42.46 13.34
N SER A 435 22.00 43.11 12.19
CA SER A 435 21.56 44.47 11.93
C SER A 435 20.46 44.44 10.87
N SER A 436 19.37 45.18 11.11
CA SER A 436 18.34 45.46 10.10
C SER A 436 18.55 46.88 9.57
N ILE A 437 18.56 47.01 8.24
CA ILE A 437 18.82 48.26 7.52
C ILE A 437 17.70 48.45 6.49
N SER A 438 17.15 49.65 6.35
CA SER A 438 16.16 49.96 5.31
C SER A 438 16.81 50.63 4.11
N ASN A 439 16.42 50.22 2.89
CA ASN A 439 16.77 50.89 1.63
C ASN A 439 15.63 51.78 1.09
N GLY A 440 14.48 51.80 1.76
CA GLY A 440 13.31 52.61 1.41
C GLY A 440 12.86 53.49 2.58
N PRO A 441 11.63 54.02 2.59
CA PRO A 441 11.08 54.78 3.71
C PRO A 441 11.37 54.20 5.10
N ALA A 442 11.32 55.05 6.13
CA ALA A 442 11.57 54.58 7.49
C ALA A 442 10.46 53.63 7.97
N VAL A 443 10.87 52.63 8.77
CA VAL A 443 9.97 51.61 9.30
C VAL A 443 10.21 51.47 10.79
N VAL A 444 9.13 51.45 11.55
CA VAL A 444 9.14 51.25 13.00
C VAL A 444 8.65 49.84 13.29
N PHE A 445 9.40 49.09 14.11
CA PHE A 445 9.02 47.76 14.57
C PHE A 445 8.78 47.74 16.08
N TYR A 446 8.05 46.74 16.54
CA TYR A 446 7.95 46.43 17.95
C TYR A 446 9.31 46.00 18.53
N SER A 447 9.63 46.50 19.74
CA SER A 447 10.83 46.07 20.46
C SER A 447 10.62 44.79 21.25
N ARG A 448 11.71 44.20 21.75
CA ARG A 448 11.72 43.12 22.74
C ARG A 448 10.98 43.47 24.03
N GLY A 449 10.84 44.76 24.34
CA GLY A 449 10.19 45.26 25.56
C GLY A 449 8.66 45.14 25.56
N VAL A 450 8.06 44.84 24.40
CA VAL A 450 6.60 44.70 24.30
C VAL A 450 6.11 43.49 25.11
N SER A 451 4.94 43.63 25.74
CA SER A 451 4.37 42.60 26.62
C SER A 451 3.87 41.36 25.87
N ASN A 452 3.46 41.52 24.60
CA ASN A 452 3.04 40.41 23.75
C ASN A 452 4.27 39.77 23.09
N PRO A 453 4.66 38.53 23.45
CA PRO A 453 5.85 37.89 22.89
C PRO A 453 5.77 37.66 21.37
N MET A 454 4.56 37.54 20.79
CA MET A 454 4.40 37.36 19.35
C MET A 454 4.75 38.62 18.53
N LEU A 455 4.86 39.78 19.16
CA LEU A 455 5.23 41.02 18.50
C LEU A 455 6.73 41.31 18.63
N ARG A 456 7.48 40.53 19.40
CA ARG A 456 8.90 40.78 19.61
C ARG A 456 9.71 40.40 18.37
N PRO A 457 10.89 41.01 18.18
CA PRO A 457 11.87 40.51 17.21
C PRO A 457 12.33 39.09 17.63
N ARG A 458 12.24 38.14 16.69
CA ARG A 458 12.57 36.73 16.93
C ARG A 458 13.44 36.19 15.81
N LEU A 459 14.28 35.22 16.13
CA LEU A 459 15.00 34.43 15.15
C LEU A 459 14.33 33.06 15.04
N ASP A 460 13.81 32.72 13.86
CA ASP A 460 13.22 31.41 13.55
C ASP A 460 14.27 30.55 12.81
N LEU A 461 14.73 29.48 13.46
CA LEU A 461 15.64 28.49 12.88
C LEU A 461 14.83 27.26 12.47
N ARG A 462 14.82 26.92 11.18
CA ARG A 462 14.08 25.77 10.64
C ARG A 462 15.00 24.61 10.33
N PHE A 463 14.65 23.45 10.87
CA PHE A 463 15.39 22.20 10.74
C PHE A 463 14.57 21.17 9.97
N LEU A 464 15.23 20.38 9.12
CA LEU A 464 14.63 19.21 8.49
C LEU A 464 14.75 17.99 9.41
N THR A 465 13.64 17.44 9.87
CA THR A 465 13.62 16.32 10.84
C THR A 465 13.43 14.95 10.21
N CYS A 466 13.06 14.91 8.93
CA CYS A 466 13.01 13.69 8.13
C CYS A 466 14.39 13.29 7.61
N ASP A 467 14.57 12.01 7.29
CA ASP A 467 15.75 11.55 6.58
C ASP A 467 15.78 12.13 5.16
N HIS A 468 16.88 12.80 4.80
CA HIS A 468 16.97 13.55 3.56
C HIS A 468 18.40 13.69 3.04
N ILE A 469 18.52 13.96 1.73
CA ILE A 469 19.74 14.50 1.11
C ILE A 469 19.43 15.80 0.36
N ARG A 470 20.46 16.63 0.16
CA ARG A 470 20.39 17.90 -0.60
C ARG A 470 21.59 18.06 -1.55
N PRO A 471 21.75 17.18 -2.54
CA PRO A 471 22.81 17.34 -3.53
C PRO A 471 22.69 18.67 -4.29
N ALA A 472 23.82 19.37 -4.39
CA ALA A 472 24.05 20.35 -5.45
C ALA A 472 24.26 19.60 -6.79
N PRO A 473 24.01 20.24 -7.95
CA PRO A 473 24.26 19.63 -9.24
C PRO A 473 25.76 19.35 -9.43
N VAL A 474 26.08 18.15 -9.91
CA VAL A 474 27.44 17.74 -10.30
C VAL A 474 27.85 18.30 -11.67
N ALA A 475 26.88 18.73 -12.48
CA ALA A 475 27.07 19.46 -13.73
C ALA A 475 25.87 20.37 -14.00
N SER A 476 26.11 21.54 -14.59
CA SER A 476 25.07 22.50 -14.97
C SER A 476 25.44 23.26 -16.23
N ALA A 477 24.56 23.38 -17.21
CA ALA A 477 24.85 24.09 -18.46
C ALA A 477 23.61 24.71 -19.09
N SER A 478 23.80 25.83 -19.79
CA SER A 478 22.83 26.36 -20.75
C SER A 478 23.26 26.07 -22.17
N VAL A 479 22.29 25.91 -23.06
CA VAL A 479 22.52 25.69 -24.49
C VAL A 479 21.63 26.62 -25.29
N SER A 480 22.15 27.14 -26.40
CA SER A 480 21.44 28.10 -27.24
C SER A 480 21.21 27.60 -28.64
N ARG A 481 19.95 27.60 -29.09
CA ARG A 481 19.56 27.33 -30.47
C ARG A 481 20.12 28.34 -31.46
N LEU A 482 20.33 29.59 -31.02
CA LEU A 482 20.88 30.65 -31.85
C LEU A 482 22.38 30.46 -32.09
N GLU A 483 23.06 29.75 -31.18
CA GLU A 483 24.48 29.46 -31.23
C GLU A 483 24.74 27.95 -31.05
N PRO A 484 24.28 27.10 -32.00
CA PRO A 484 24.04 25.70 -31.69
C PRO A 484 25.30 24.83 -31.48
N ALA A 485 26.45 25.34 -31.92
CA ALA A 485 27.76 24.72 -31.76
C ALA A 485 28.62 25.40 -30.68
N GLN A 486 28.11 26.42 -29.98
CA GLN A 486 28.83 27.07 -28.89
C GLN A 486 28.53 26.37 -27.56
N THR A 487 29.58 26.22 -26.76
CA THR A 487 29.49 25.82 -25.36
C THR A 487 29.35 27.07 -24.50
N TYR A 488 28.45 27.04 -23.52
CA TYR A 488 28.39 28.12 -22.52
C TYR A 488 29.46 27.92 -21.44
N THR A 489 29.99 29.02 -20.94
CA THR A 489 31.03 28.98 -19.91
C THR A 489 30.37 28.83 -18.54
N PRO A 490 30.77 27.85 -17.71
CA PRO A 490 30.34 27.80 -16.31
C PRO A 490 30.68 29.11 -15.58
N GLY A 491 29.77 29.59 -14.74
CA GLY A 491 29.90 30.87 -14.03
C GLY A 491 29.15 32.04 -14.64
N GLU A 492 28.56 31.86 -15.81
CA GLU A 492 27.63 32.85 -16.38
C GLU A 492 26.18 32.61 -15.94
N GLY A 493 25.91 31.62 -15.08
CA GLY A 493 24.53 31.26 -14.72
C GLY A 493 23.81 30.47 -15.82
N LEU A 494 22.58 30.07 -15.51
CA LEU A 494 21.71 29.24 -16.35
C LEU A 494 20.70 30.13 -17.05
N LEU A 495 20.99 30.48 -18.30
CA LEU A 495 20.04 31.18 -19.16
C LEU A 495 18.96 30.22 -19.68
N VAL A 496 17.71 30.59 -19.46
CA VAL A 496 16.51 29.96 -20.01
C VAL A 496 15.67 31.05 -20.64
N ASP A 497 15.45 31.00 -21.95
CA ASP A 497 14.82 32.09 -22.72
C ASP A 497 14.05 31.52 -23.91
N GLY A 498 12.73 31.60 -23.82
CA GLY A 498 11.75 31.11 -24.79
C GLY A 498 12.13 29.78 -25.44
N ASP A 499 12.03 29.75 -26.77
CA ASP A 499 12.45 28.60 -27.58
C ASP A 499 13.95 28.61 -27.97
N ARG A 500 14.72 29.51 -27.35
CA ARG A 500 16.12 29.79 -27.72
C ARG A 500 17.10 29.14 -26.79
N ASN A 501 16.87 29.19 -25.47
CA ASN A 501 17.82 28.71 -24.48
C ASN A 501 17.15 27.74 -23.51
N GLU A 502 17.79 26.60 -23.30
CA GLU A 502 17.41 25.57 -22.32
C GLU A 502 18.55 25.43 -21.32
N ALA A 503 18.24 25.09 -20.06
CA ALA A 503 19.23 24.77 -19.04
C ALA A 503 19.13 23.31 -18.59
N PHE A 504 20.26 22.72 -18.25
CA PHE A 504 20.39 21.33 -17.82
C PHE A 504 21.11 21.27 -16.47
N LEU A 505 20.59 20.47 -15.56
CA LEU A 505 21.15 20.19 -14.25
C LEU A 505 21.27 18.69 -14.07
N ARG A 506 22.46 18.21 -13.71
CA ARG A 506 22.68 16.81 -13.37
C ARG A 506 22.97 16.67 -11.89
N PHE A 507 22.25 15.78 -11.22
CA PHE A 507 22.44 15.45 -9.82
C PHE A 507 22.91 14.00 -9.66
N GLU A 508 23.75 13.78 -8.65
CA GLU A 508 24.11 12.45 -8.18
C GLU A 508 23.45 12.20 -6.84
N LEU A 509 22.68 11.12 -6.76
CA LEU A 509 21.77 10.78 -5.68
C LEU A 509 22.36 9.64 -4.86
N GLN A 510 22.90 9.97 -3.69
CA GLN A 510 23.47 9.00 -2.77
C GLN A 510 22.43 8.63 -1.70
N ILE A 511 21.43 7.85 -2.10
CA ILE A 511 20.35 7.38 -1.21
C ILE A 511 20.78 6.07 -0.51
N PRO A 512 20.55 5.92 0.80
CA PRO A 512 20.84 4.66 1.50
C PRO A 512 20.14 3.45 0.87
N SER A 513 20.85 2.31 0.78
CA SER A 513 20.29 1.09 0.22
C SER A 513 19.05 0.63 0.98
N GLY A 514 17.95 0.40 0.26
CA GLY A 514 16.67 -0.04 0.82
C GLY A 514 15.78 1.08 1.34
N ALA A 515 16.22 2.34 1.25
CA ALA A 515 15.38 3.48 1.57
C ALA A 515 14.30 3.68 0.49
N THR A 516 13.13 4.17 0.91
CA THR A 516 12.01 4.49 0.01
C THR A 516 11.94 6.00 -0.16
N ILE A 517 12.03 6.49 -1.40
CA ILE A 517 11.92 7.92 -1.71
C ILE A 517 10.45 8.32 -1.67
N THR A 518 10.13 9.29 -0.82
CA THR A 518 8.76 9.71 -0.54
C THR A 518 8.44 11.11 -1.05
N ASN A 519 9.45 11.98 -1.24
CA ASN A 519 9.27 13.32 -1.81
C ASN A 519 10.58 13.84 -2.43
N ALA A 520 10.47 14.59 -3.52
CA ALA A 520 11.56 15.36 -4.09
C ALA A 520 11.15 16.80 -4.39
N ARG A 521 12.07 17.74 -4.14
CA ARG A 521 11.92 19.16 -4.47
C ARG A 521 13.18 19.73 -5.12
N LEU A 522 13.02 20.29 -6.31
CA LEU A 522 14.06 21.11 -6.95
C LEU A 522 13.93 22.56 -6.46
N GLU A 523 15.02 23.14 -5.99
CA GLU A 523 15.11 24.57 -5.66
C GLU A 523 16.05 25.28 -6.64
N LEU A 524 15.59 26.40 -7.20
CA LEU A 524 16.35 27.25 -8.13
C LEU A 524 16.35 28.68 -7.60
N THR A 525 17.50 29.34 -7.63
CA THR A 525 17.59 30.77 -7.28
C THR A 525 17.83 31.58 -8.53
N THR A 526 17.02 32.60 -8.73
CA THR A 526 17.13 33.54 -9.85
C THR A 526 18.32 34.48 -9.65
N ASP A 527 19.05 34.74 -10.72
CA ASP A 527 20.14 35.72 -10.78
C ASP A 527 19.61 37.03 -11.39
N GLU A 528 18.99 36.94 -12.57
CA GLU A 528 18.36 38.07 -13.27
C GLU A 528 17.14 37.62 -14.09
N MET A 529 16.25 38.54 -14.42
CA MET A 529 15.18 38.33 -15.41
C MET A 529 15.16 39.44 -16.44
N SER A 530 14.63 39.14 -17.62
CA SER A 530 14.31 40.17 -18.61
C SER A 530 12.97 40.83 -18.27
N ASP A 531 13.00 42.15 -18.09
CA ASP A 531 11.88 43.01 -17.64
C ASP A 531 10.70 43.12 -18.63
N GLU A 532 10.02 42.03 -18.94
CA GLU A 532 8.79 42.09 -19.76
C GLU A 532 7.54 42.47 -18.95
N GLY A 533 7.69 42.66 -17.63
CA GLY A 533 6.63 43.15 -16.74
C GLY A 533 5.42 42.21 -16.61
N GLN A 534 5.48 41.00 -17.16
CA GLN A 534 4.51 39.93 -17.00
C GLN A 534 5.15 38.74 -16.27
N PRO A 535 4.39 38.01 -15.43
CA PRO A 535 4.87 36.76 -14.86
C PRO A 535 5.32 35.79 -15.96
N SER A 536 6.50 35.20 -15.78
CA SER A 536 7.15 34.29 -16.72
C SER A 536 7.01 32.85 -16.23
N GLU A 537 6.60 31.93 -17.11
CA GLU A 537 6.37 30.53 -16.76
C GLU A 537 7.51 29.63 -17.27
N PHE A 538 7.90 28.65 -16.46
CA PHE A 538 8.97 27.70 -16.73
C PHE A 538 8.51 26.28 -16.37
N ILE A 539 9.01 25.32 -17.13
CA ILE A 539 8.78 23.89 -16.90
C ILE A 539 10.09 23.19 -16.54
N VAL A 540 9.95 22.11 -15.77
CA VAL A 540 11.01 21.17 -15.45
C VAL A 540 10.62 19.82 -16.03
N ASP A 541 11.51 19.19 -16.78
CA ASP A 541 11.32 17.83 -17.30
C ASP A 541 12.62 16.99 -17.25
N THR A 542 12.52 15.71 -17.58
CA THR A 542 13.67 14.81 -17.65
C THR A 542 14.30 14.78 -19.04
N SER A 543 15.56 14.38 -19.07
CA SER A 543 16.25 14.04 -20.32
C SER A 543 16.29 12.52 -20.58
N THR A 544 16.51 12.12 -21.83
CA THR A 544 16.74 10.72 -22.21
C THR A 544 18.11 10.20 -21.81
N GLU A 545 19.07 11.08 -21.49
CA GLU A 545 20.45 10.70 -21.18
C GLU A 545 21.03 11.49 -20.00
N ASP A 546 21.64 10.78 -19.07
CA ASP A 546 22.32 11.39 -17.91
C ASP A 546 23.82 11.60 -18.10
N ALA A 547 24.37 11.10 -19.20
CA ALA A 547 25.81 11.09 -19.48
C ALA A 547 26.20 12.19 -20.48
N TRP A 548 26.17 13.45 -20.06
CA TRP A 548 26.69 14.58 -20.83
C TRP A 548 27.91 15.23 -20.16
N ASP A 549 28.79 15.83 -20.96
CA ASP A 549 29.95 16.58 -20.48
C ASP A 549 29.61 18.07 -20.42
N GLU A 550 29.70 18.65 -19.23
CA GLU A 550 29.42 20.07 -18.98
C GLU A 550 30.28 21.00 -19.83
N ALA A 551 31.52 20.62 -20.11
CA ALA A 551 32.45 21.45 -20.88
C ALA A 551 32.26 21.33 -22.40
N ALA A 552 31.46 20.37 -22.87
CA ALA A 552 31.31 20.05 -24.29
C ALA A 552 29.87 20.08 -24.79
N ILE A 553 28.88 20.19 -23.90
CA ILE A 553 27.47 20.26 -24.27
C ILE A 553 27.19 21.52 -25.09
N THR A 554 26.59 21.34 -26.26
CA THR A 554 26.05 22.42 -27.10
C THR A 554 24.59 22.12 -27.42
N TRP A 555 23.88 23.03 -28.09
CA TRP A 555 22.52 22.75 -28.55
C TRP A 555 22.45 21.48 -29.41
N ASP A 556 23.41 21.29 -30.32
CA ASP A 556 23.45 20.16 -31.24
C ASP A 556 23.77 18.82 -30.57
N THR A 557 24.44 18.84 -29.41
CA THR A 557 24.85 17.64 -28.67
C THR A 557 24.10 17.45 -27.36
N ARG A 558 23.11 18.30 -27.06
CA ARG A 558 22.38 18.23 -25.80
C ARG A 558 21.58 16.93 -25.71
N PRO A 559 21.43 16.36 -24.51
CA PRO A 559 20.51 15.27 -24.26
C PRO A 559 19.09 15.62 -24.75
N ALA A 560 18.42 14.67 -25.41
CA ALA A 560 17.05 14.92 -25.87
C ALA A 560 16.10 15.02 -24.66
N ALA A 561 15.12 15.91 -24.74
CA ALA A 561 14.08 15.99 -23.72
C ALA A 561 13.08 14.85 -23.89
N GLN A 562 12.63 14.28 -22.77
CA GLN A 562 11.49 13.36 -22.79
C GLN A 562 10.17 14.11 -23.00
N ASN A 563 10.12 15.41 -22.69
CA ASN A 563 8.94 16.27 -22.73
C ASN A 563 7.79 15.76 -21.84
N THR A 564 8.13 14.99 -20.81
CA THR A 564 7.23 14.66 -19.70
C THR A 564 7.43 15.72 -18.63
N GLU A 565 6.48 16.65 -18.52
CA GLU A 565 6.53 17.69 -17.49
C GLU A 565 6.55 17.06 -16.11
N LEU A 566 7.62 17.32 -15.36
CA LEU A 566 7.75 16.96 -13.95
C LEU A 566 7.17 18.05 -13.06
N GLY A 567 7.18 19.29 -13.49
CA GLY A 567 6.53 20.38 -12.78
C GLY A 567 6.73 21.72 -13.46
N ARG A 568 6.07 22.74 -12.92
CA ARG A 568 6.08 24.11 -13.43
C ARG A 568 6.17 25.12 -12.32
N PHE A 569 6.70 26.29 -12.64
CA PHE A 569 6.74 27.42 -11.74
C PHE A 569 6.65 28.74 -12.51
N THR A 570 6.31 29.80 -11.78
CA THR A 570 6.19 31.16 -12.33
C THR A 570 7.09 32.11 -11.56
N LEU A 571 7.77 32.99 -12.29
CA LEU A 571 8.53 34.10 -11.71
C LEU A 571 7.78 35.41 -11.93
N ASP A 572 7.75 36.26 -10.91
CA ASP A 572 7.14 37.58 -10.99
C ASP A 572 8.24 38.65 -11.11
N PRO A 573 8.35 39.38 -12.23
CA PRO A 573 9.38 40.41 -12.39
C PRO A 573 9.25 41.54 -11.37
N ALA A 574 8.06 41.79 -10.83
CA ALA A 574 7.88 42.77 -9.76
C ALA A 574 8.55 42.37 -8.45
N ARG A 575 8.87 41.07 -8.26
CA ARG A 575 9.62 40.58 -7.09
C ARG A 575 11.13 40.61 -7.31
N LEU A 576 11.57 40.34 -8.55
CA LEU A 576 13.00 40.23 -8.86
C LEU A 576 13.76 41.54 -9.04
N ALA A 577 13.07 42.64 -9.34
CA ALA A 577 13.70 43.96 -9.45
C ALA A 577 14.41 44.42 -8.15
N GLU A 578 14.14 43.75 -7.02
CA GLU A 578 14.59 44.15 -5.69
C GLU A 578 15.57 43.13 -5.06
N ALA A 579 15.39 41.83 -5.27
CA ALA A 579 16.24 40.78 -4.73
C ALA A 579 16.11 39.43 -5.50
N PRO A 580 17.12 38.53 -5.40
CA PRO A 580 17.01 37.16 -5.88
C PRO A 580 15.81 36.41 -5.25
N GLU A 581 15.00 35.74 -6.06
CA GLU A 581 13.93 34.82 -5.62
C GLU A 581 14.40 33.37 -5.74
N THR A 582 14.10 32.57 -4.71
CA THR A 582 14.26 31.11 -4.75
C THR A 582 12.90 30.46 -4.97
N VAL A 583 12.76 29.74 -6.08
CA VAL A 583 11.57 28.94 -6.42
C VAL A 583 11.78 27.48 -6.07
N GLY A 584 10.70 26.78 -5.75
CA GLY A 584 10.69 25.34 -5.50
C GLY A 584 9.69 24.62 -6.40
N VAL A 585 10.11 23.53 -7.03
CA VAL A 585 9.26 22.59 -7.75
C VAL A 585 9.17 21.32 -6.95
N GLU A 586 7.98 20.98 -6.48
CA GLU A 586 7.72 19.85 -5.59
C GLU A 586 6.41 19.17 -6.04
N THR A 587 6.56 18.04 -6.72
CA THR A 587 5.47 17.32 -7.39
C THR A 587 5.65 15.83 -7.24
N PHE A 588 4.58 15.08 -7.47
CA PHE A 588 4.65 13.63 -7.50
C PHE A 588 5.49 13.15 -8.69
N GLU A 589 5.32 13.75 -9.86
CA GLU A 589 6.03 13.38 -11.09
C GLU A 589 7.55 13.55 -10.93
N LEU A 590 8.01 14.65 -10.30
CA LEU A 590 9.42 14.82 -9.95
C LEU A 590 9.90 13.74 -8.98
N THR A 591 9.07 13.40 -7.99
CA THR A 591 9.38 12.35 -7.01
C THR A 591 9.54 10.98 -7.67
N GLU A 592 8.67 10.63 -8.61
CA GLU A 592 8.77 9.38 -9.38
C GLU A 592 10.01 9.37 -10.27
N ALA A 593 10.30 10.46 -10.98
CA ALA A 593 11.51 10.55 -11.81
C ALA A 593 12.79 10.36 -10.98
N VAL A 594 12.83 10.91 -9.76
CA VAL A 594 13.93 10.70 -8.82
C VAL A 594 13.99 9.23 -8.36
N ARG A 595 12.85 8.59 -8.09
CA ARG A 595 12.80 7.16 -7.71
C ARG A 595 13.31 6.25 -8.82
N GLU A 596 12.85 6.47 -10.05
CA GLU A 596 13.31 5.75 -11.24
C GLU A 596 14.81 5.93 -11.47
N SER A 597 15.31 7.16 -11.35
CA SER A 597 16.74 7.45 -11.45
C SER A 597 17.56 6.69 -10.40
N VAL A 598 17.12 6.64 -9.14
CA VAL A 598 17.81 5.90 -8.08
C VAL A 598 17.82 4.40 -8.37
N ALA A 599 16.72 3.84 -8.88
CA ALA A 599 16.67 2.46 -9.34
C ALA A 599 17.63 2.20 -10.54
N ALA A 600 17.88 3.23 -11.36
CA ALA A 600 18.76 3.18 -12.54
C ALA A 600 20.23 3.57 -12.27
N GLY A 601 20.62 3.83 -11.02
CA GLY A 601 22.01 4.11 -10.63
C GLY A 601 22.26 5.48 -9.99
N GLY A 602 21.22 6.27 -9.74
CA GLY A 602 21.29 7.50 -8.94
C GLY A 602 21.84 8.71 -9.67
N LEU A 603 21.75 8.77 -11.00
CA LEU A 603 22.03 9.97 -11.78
C LEU A 603 20.73 10.46 -12.43
N ILE A 604 20.41 11.74 -12.26
CA ILE A 604 19.25 12.37 -12.90
C ILE A 604 19.66 13.68 -13.56
N THR A 605 19.23 13.86 -14.81
CA THR A 605 19.33 15.11 -15.55
C THR A 605 17.95 15.76 -15.66
N LEU A 606 17.82 16.93 -15.07
CA LEU A 606 16.66 17.80 -15.17
C LEU A 606 16.94 18.89 -16.20
N ARG A 607 16.00 19.10 -17.11
CA ARG A 607 16.00 20.24 -18.03
C ARG A 607 15.01 21.28 -17.52
N ILE A 608 15.39 22.55 -17.65
CA ILE A 608 14.55 23.72 -17.39
C ILE A 608 14.35 24.42 -18.72
N ALA A 609 13.08 24.66 -19.07
CA ALA A 609 12.70 25.34 -20.30
C ALA A 609 11.66 26.44 -20.00
N ALA A 610 11.67 27.49 -20.81
CA ALA A 610 10.70 28.57 -20.74
C ALA A 610 9.44 28.22 -21.55
N GLU A 611 8.28 28.64 -21.05
CA GLU A 611 7.03 28.61 -21.80
C GLU A 611 6.78 29.98 -22.45
N GLY A 612 6.44 29.98 -23.74
CA GLY A 612 6.22 31.20 -24.50
C GLY A 612 7.50 32.04 -24.65
N ASP A 613 7.41 33.34 -24.33
CA ASP A 613 8.51 34.31 -24.41
C ASP A 613 9.20 34.52 -23.04
N ALA A 614 8.97 33.64 -22.07
CA ALA A 614 9.57 33.73 -20.74
C ALA A 614 11.11 33.70 -20.80
N SER A 615 11.78 34.53 -20.00
CA SER A 615 13.24 34.59 -19.97
C SER A 615 13.77 34.94 -18.57
N ALA A 616 14.67 34.09 -18.08
CA ALA A 616 15.34 34.24 -16.80
C ALA A 616 16.75 33.64 -16.84
N ARG A 617 17.61 34.17 -15.98
CA ARG A 617 18.87 33.56 -15.61
C ARG A 617 18.77 33.05 -14.18
N PHE A 618 19.15 31.80 -13.97
CA PHE A 618 19.28 31.22 -12.63
C PHE A 618 20.76 31.10 -12.26
N PHE A 619 21.07 31.05 -10.97
CA PHE A 619 22.41 30.68 -10.53
C PHE A 619 22.73 29.23 -10.96
N ASP A 620 23.97 29.01 -11.39
CA ASP A 620 24.47 27.69 -11.74
C ASP A 620 25.21 27.04 -10.56
N ARG A 621 25.84 25.89 -10.80
CA ARG A 621 26.58 25.16 -9.76
C ARG A 621 27.83 25.86 -9.24
N SER A 622 28.32 26.90 -9.93
CA SER A 622 29.53 27.64 -9.55
C SER A 622 29.24 28.82 -8.63
N ALA A 623 27.96 29.16 -8.44
CA ALA A 623 27.51 30.17 -7.50
C ALA A 623 27.83 29.80 -6.04
N ALA A 624 27.57 30.71 -5.09
CA ALA A 624 27.68 30.40 -3.67
C ALA A 624 26.70 29.28 -3.27
N SER A 625 27.03 28.46 -2.26
CA SER A 625 26.23 27.29 -1.85
C SER A 625 24.75 27.56 -1.60
N TYR A 626 24.41 28.74 -1.09
CA TYR A 626 23.04 29.17 -0.81
C TYR A 626 22.27 29.62 -2.06
N GLN A 627 22.97 29.93 -3.16
CA GLN A 627 22.41 30.33 -4.46
C GLN A 627 22.34 29.16 -5.45
N GLN A 628 23.20 28.16 -5.29
CA GLN A 628 23.23 26.99 -6.17
C GLN A 628 21.86 26.28 -6.22
N PRO A 629 21.50 25.71 -7.39
CA PRO A 629 20.41 24.77 -7.50
C PRO A 629 20.59 23.61 -6.50
N VAL A 630 19.50 23.14 -5.91
CA VAL A 630 19.52 22.01 -4.98
C VAL A 630 18.36 21.09 -5.27
N LEU A 631 18.60 19.79 -5.30
CA LEU A 631 17.54 18.77 -5.32
C LEU A 631 17.43 18.17 -3.92
N ARG A 632 16.39 18.54 -3.17
CA ARG A 632 16.08 17.92 -1.88
C ARG A 632 15.33 16.62 -2.14
N VAL A 633 15.78 15.53 -1.51
CA VAL A 633 15.11 14.22 -1.58
C VAL A 633 14.87 13.74 -0.17
N ILE A 634 13.62 13.45 0.17
CA ILE A 634 13.18 12.88 1.45
C ILE A 634 12.95 11.38 1.24
N TYR A 635 13.40 10.58 2.21
CA TYR A 635 13.28 9.13 2.18
C TYR A 635 13.00 8.54 3.56
N GLU A 636 12.60 7.27 3.62
CA GLU A 636 12.36 6.50 4.84
C GLU A 636 13.08 5.15 4.85
#